data_AF-A0A0F9AY16-F1
#
_entry.id   AF-A0A0F9AY16-F1
#
_cell.length_a   1.000
_cell.length_b   1.000
_cell.length_c   1.000
_cell.angle_alpha   90.00
_cell.angle_beta   90.00
_cell.angle_gamma   90.00
#
_symmetry.space_group_name_H-M   'P 1'
#
loop_
_entity.id
_entity.type
_entity.pdbx_description
1 polymer ?
#
loop_
_entity_poly.entity_id
_entity_poly.type
_entity_poly.pdbx_seq_one_letter_code
_entity_poly.pdbx_strand_id
1 'polypeptide(L)' 'MAEIRQYVLVDRADTEQDAEYDTYIEARDAAVRLNGDFAVICRTYTYDDSELVWTPDGSDTWPPAKGE' A
#
# COMPACT_ATOMS: atom_id res chain seq x y z
N MET A 1 -17.10 -1.36 -0.11
CA MET A 1 -15.73 -1.89 -0.18
C MET A 1 -14.98 -1.17 -1.27
N ALA A 2 -14.06 -0.29 -0.87
CA ALA A 2 -13.15 0.37 -1.79
C ALA A 2 -11.83 -0.42 -1.82
N GLU A 3 -11.32 -0.69 -3.01
CA GLU A 3 -10.06 -1.39 -3.21
C GLU A 3 -9.05 -0.41 -3.79
N ILE A 4 -7.90 -0.28 -3.14
CA ILE A 4 -6.74 0.43 -3.69
C ILE A 4 -5.76 -0.62 -4.22
N ARG A 5 -5.38 -0.48 -5.49
CA ARG A 5 -4.33 -1.28 -6.11
C ARG A 5 -3.10 -0.40 -6.30
N GLN A 6 -1.96 -0.91 -5.85
CA GLN A 6 -0.68 -0.30 -6.11
C GLN A 6 0.28 -1.34 -6.67
N TYR A 7 1.21 -0.88 -7.50
CA TYR A 7 2.24 -1.71 -8.09
C TYR A 7 3.60 -1.22 -7.62
N VAL A 8 4.45 -2.13 -7.18
CA VAL A 8 5.82 -1.84 -6.74
C VAL A 8 6.82 -2.65 -7.55
N LEU A 9 8.06 -2.15 -7.61
CA LEU A 9 9.17 -2.84 -8.26
C LEU A 9 10.07 -3.48 -7.23
N VAL A 10 10.41 -4.75 -7.45
CA VAL A 10 11.32 -5.50 -6.59
C VAL A 10 12.46 -6.04 -7.44
N ASP A 11 13.70 -5.80 -7.03
CA ASP A 11 14.88 -6.28 -7.73
C ASP A 11 15.23 -7.75 -7.40
N ARG A 12 16.27 -8.28 -8.05
CA ARG A 12 16.76 -9.64 -7.78
C ARG A 12 17.33 -9.85 -6.38
N ALA A 13 17.67 -8.77 -5.67
CA ALA A 13 18.14 -8.82 -4.30
C ALA A 13 16.97 -8.78 -3.30
N ASP A 14 15.73 -8.93 -3.77
CA ASP A 14 14.51 -8.84 -2.96
C ASP A 14 14.36 -7.47 -2.30
N THR A 15 14.90 -6.42 -2.93
CA THR A 15 14.78 -5.04 -2.47
C THR A 15 13.66 -4.34 -3.24
N GLU A 16 12.68 -3.84 -2.49
CA GLU A 16 11.62 -3.01 -3.02
C GLU A 16 12.11 -1.59 -3.27
N GLN A 17 11.72 -1.03 -4.40
CA GLN A 17 11.96 0.37 -4.74
C GLN A 17 10.93 1.27 -4.08
N ASP A 18 11.36 2.46 -3.65
CA ASP A 18 10.50 3.44 -2.96
C ASP A 18 9.33 3.97 -3.83
N ALA A 19 9.33 3.72 -5.13
CA ALA A 19 8.31 4.19 -6.04
C ALA A 19 7.12 3.22 -6.13
N GLU A 20 5.93 3.75 -5.88
CA GLU A 20 4.64 3.08 -6.08
C GLU A 20 3.96 3.60 -7.35
N TYR A 21 3.26 2.72 -8.07
CA TYR A 21 2.56 3.03 -9.31
C TYR A 21 1.08 2.66 -9.23
N ASP A 22 0.22 3.46 -9.83
CA ASP A 22 -1.24 3.22 -9.84
C ASP A 22 -1.65 2.18 -10.88
N THR A 23 -0.86 2.02 -11.95
CA THR A 23 -1.15 1.07 -13.02
C THR A 23 0.00 0.10 -13.29
N TYR A 24 -0.35 -1.12 -13.70
CA TYR A 24 0.63 -2.12 -14.13
C TYR A 24 1.49 -1.65 -15.30
N ILE A 25 0.92 -0.88 -16.22
CA ILE A 25 1.62 -0.41 -17.43
C ILE A 25 2.74 0.55 -17.02
N GLU A 26 2.47 1.47 -16.09
CA GLU A 26 3.47 2.40 -15.58
C GLU A 26 4.60 1.68 -14.84
N ALA A 27 4.26 0.72 -13.97
CA ALA A 27 5.26 -0.09 -13.27
C ALA A 27 6.11 -0.90 -14.24
N ARG A 28 5.50 -1.55 -15.25
CA ARG A 28 6.22 -2.31 -16.28
C ARG A 28 7.16 -1.41 -17.08
N ASP A 29 6.68 -0.25 -17.53
CA ASP A 29 7.49 0.67 -18.32
C ASP A 29 8.66 1.24 -17.50
N ALA A 30 8.45 1.47 -16.19
CA ALA A 30 9.52 1.85 -15.27
C ALA A 30 10.55 0.72 -15.08
N ALA A 31 10.10 -0.53 -14.89
CA ALA A 31 10.98 -1.70 -14.78
C ALA A 31 11.88 -1.87 -16.02
N VAL A 32 11.31 -1.66 -17.22
CA VAL A 32 12.06 -1.70 -18.49
C VAL A 32 13.11 -0.58 -18.55
N ARG A 33 12.75 0.65 -18.13
CA ARG A 33 13.68 1.80 -18.11
C ARG A 33 14.85 1.60 -17.15
N LEU A 34 14.65 0.90 -16.04
CA LEU A 34 15.66 0.65 -15.01
C LEU A 34 16.57 -0.57 -15.30
N ASN A 35 16.59 -1.06 -16.55
CA ASN A 35 17.35 -2.24 -17.00
C ASN A 35 16.80 -3.61 -16.58
N GLY A 36 15.47 -3.79 -16.58
CA GLY A 36 14.80 -5.08 -16.80
C GLY A 36 14.94 -6.16 -15.70
N ASP A 37 15.76 -5.94 -14.69
CA ASP A 37 16.00 -6.86 -13.57
C ASP A 37 15.06 -6.61 -12.39
N PHE A 38 13.84 -6.16 -12.68
CA PHE A 38 12.79 -5.88 -11.70
C PHE A 38 11.55 -6.73 -11.97
N ALA A 39 10.98 -7.29 -10.90
CA ALA A 39 9.65 -7.86 -10.88
C ALA A 39 8.62 -6.79 -10.50
N VAL A 40 7.45 -6.82 -11.14
CA VAL A 40 6.31 -5.97 -10.78
C VAL A 40 5.41 -6.75 -9.83
N ILE A 41 5.19 -6.22 -8.63
CA ILE A 41 4.31 -6.82 -7.62
C ILE A 41 3.05 -5.96 -7.52
N CYS A 42 1.88 -6.60 -7.57
CA CYS A 42 0.60 -5.97 -7.30
C CYS A 42 0.24 -6.11 -5.81
N ARG A 43 -0.03 -4.98 -5.15
CA ARG A 43 -0.56 -4.91 -3.79
C ARG A 43 -2.00 -4.42 -3.83
N THR A 44 -2.87 -5.20 -3.23
CA THR A 44 -4.29 -4.88 -3.09
C THR A 44 -4.58 -4.57 -1.64
N TYR A 45 -4.97 -3.33 -1.37
CA TYR A 45 -5.47 -2.89 -0.07
C TYR A 45 -6.98 -2.84 -0.13
N THR A 46 -7.62 -3.74 0.61
CA THR A 46 -9.07 -3.73 0.77
C THR A 46 -9.41 -2.93 2.01
N TYR A 47 -10.07 -1.80 1.81
CA TYR A 47 -10.75 -1.10 2.90
C TYR A 47 -12.15 -1.69 2.99
N ASP A 48 -12.33 -2.55 3.98
CA ASP A 48 -13.66 -2.78 4.52
C ASP A 48 -14.04 -1.48 5.22
N ASP A 49 -15.27 -0.99 5.00
CA ASP A 49 -15.85 0.08 5.82
C ASP A 49 -16.02 -0.49 7.23
N SER A 50 -14.90 -0.62 7.94
CA SER A 50 -14.89 -0.85 9.36
C SER A 50 -15.65 0.35 9.90
N GLU A 51 -16.86 0.06 10.39
CA GLU A 51 -17.77 1.02 11.02
C GLU A 51 -16.92 2.06 11.77
N LEU A 52 -17.20 3.36 11.56
CA LEU A 52 -16.59 4.43 12.35
C LEU A 52 -16.74 4.04 13.82
N VAL A 53 -15.67 3.49 14.42
CA VAL A 53 -15.69 3.09 15.82
C VAL A 53 -15.70 4.40 16.57
N TRP A 54 -16.89 4.82 16.96
CA TRP A 54 -17.06 5.97 17.83
C TRP A 54 -16.36 5.61 19.14
N THR A 55 -15.14 6.11 19.30
CA THR A 55 -14.41 6.01 20.56
C THR A 55 -15.30 6.72 21.60
N PRO A 56 -15.70 6.07 22.71
CA PRO A 56 -16.68 6.62 23.66
C PRO A 56 -16.29 8.00 24.23
N ASP A 57 -15.02 8.39 24.09
CA ASP A 57 -14.43 9.65 24.53
C ASP A 57 -14.33 10.71 23.40
N GLY A 58 -14.72 10.38 22.16
CA GLY A 58 -14.55 11.27 21.01
C GLY A 58 -13.08 11.51 20.64
N SER A 59 -12.16 10.67 21.11
CA SER A 59 -10.73 10.76 20.82
C SER A 59 -10.44 10.34 19.38
N ASP A 60 -9.65 11.16 18.68
CA ASP A 60 -9.10 10.89 17.36
C ASP A 60 -7.79 10.10 17.41
N THR A 61 -7.31 9.72 18.59
CA THR A 61 -6.00 9.09 18.79
C THR A 61 -6.12 7.58 19.03
N TRP A 62 -5.43 6.78 18.20
CA TRP A 62 -5.32 5.32 18.36
C TRP A 62 -3.91 4.91 18.82
N PRO A 63 -3.76 3.92 19.74
CA PRO A 63 -4.81 3.22 20.46
C PRO A 63 -5.43 4.07 21.58
N PRO A 64 -6.69 3.81 21.97
CA PRO A 64 -7.32 4.53 23.07
C PRO A 64 -6.47 4.40 24.32
N ALA A 65 -6.28 5.51 25.04
CA ALA A 65 -5.61 5.48 26.33
C ALA A 65 -6.36 4.49 27.22
N LYS A 66 -5.65 3.50 27.75
CA LYS A 66 -6.23 2.57 28.73
C LYS A 66 -6.63 3.41 29.94
N GLY A 67 -7.92 3.66 30.11
CA GLY A 67 -8.44 4.30 31.31
C GLY A 67 -7.99 3.51 32.54
N GLU A 68 -7.51 4.21 33.56
CA GLU A 68 -7.30 3.68 34.91
C GLU A 68 -8.63 3.34 35.59
#